data_AF-A0A537WC84-F1
#
_entry.id   AF-A0A537WC84-F1
#
_cell.length_a   1.000
_cell.length_b   1.000
_cell.length_c   1.000
_cell.angle_alpha   90.00
_cell.angle_beta   90.00
_cell.angle_gamma   90.00
#
_symmetry.space_group_name_H-M   'P 1'
#
loop_
_entity.id
_entity.type
_entity.pdbx_description
1 polymer ?
#
loop_
_entity_poly.entity_id
_entity_poly.type
_entity_poly.pdbx_seq_one_letter_code
_entity_poly.pdbx_strand_id
1 'polypeptide(L)'
;MSDRLRVAIVGSGPAGFYAAAALLDADVPIEVDMIERLPTPWGLVRLGVAPDHPKLKTVSRAFERIAAKPGFRFLGNVEVGRDLVHTDLVRLYDAVVYAVGSQTDRRLGIPGEDLRGSWSATEFVAWYNGHPDFQDIAFDLNAERAVVIGNGNVALDVARMLALTPEELAPTDTTDPAIEAIGASTVREILVVGRRGPAQASWTTQELKEMGELAGADVSVDAADLELDAAGEAALEHDTNTRRNIDVLREFAEREATGKPVTLRFLFFRSPVAIHGDGKVEAIELVRNRLEEQDGRLVAVPTDERETVECGLVFRSVGYRAVALPDLPFDERRGTIRNEGGRVVHDDDKPAAGVYCAGWIKRGPTGIIGTNKKDATETVALLLEDVREGRVRHREDVTADAVEATLADRGVRAVFYEGWTGIDELERAAGEKLGRPRVKLRTWDELLDAAERVAQTPAEALSEPGR
;
A
#
# COMPACT_ATOMS: atom_id res chain seq x y z
N MET A 1 -23.99 32.83 -7.23
CA MET A 1 -23.53 31.49 -6.82
C MET A 1 -22.64 31.02 -7.95
N SER A 2 -21.38 30.72 -7.66
CA SER A 2 -20.39 30.37 -8.70
C SER A 2 -20.67 28.92 -9.12
N ASP A 3 -20.88 28.66 -10.42
CA ASP A 3 -21.01 27.32 -11.01
C ASP A 3 -19.72 26.51 -10.83
N ARG A 4 -19.43 26.07 -9.61
CA ARG A 4 -18.24 25.31 -9.25
C ARG A 4 -18.59 23.83 -9.29
N LEU A 5 -17.88 23.08 -10.14
CA LEU A 5 -18.03 21.64 -10.14
C LEU A 5 -17.56 21.07 -8.81
N ARG A 6 -18.36 20.18 -8.21
CA ARG A 6 -17.95 19.45 -7.02
C ARG A 6 -17.57 18.02 -7.39
N VAL A 7 -16.34 17.65 -7.06
CA VAL A 7 -15.78 16.33 -7.36
C VAL A 7 -15.45 15.60 -6.07
N ALA A 8 -15.98 14.39 -5.92
CA ALA A 8 -15.55 13.48 -4.86
C ALA A 8 -14.32 12.69 -5.29
N ILE A 9 -13.33 12.56 -4.42
CA ILE A 9 -12.22 11.63 -4.57
C ILE A 9 -12.31 10.61 -3.44
N VAL A 10 -12.50 9.34 -3.78
CA VAL A 10 -12.62 8.26 -2.79
C VAL A 10 -11.26 7.61 -2.58
N GLY A 11 -10.65 7.86 -1.42
CA GLY A 11 -9.32 7.39 -1.03
C GLY A 11 -8.28 8.52 -1.05
N SER A 12 -7.52 8.62 0.03
CA SER A 12 -6.53 9.68 0.28
C SER A 12 -5.08 9.25 0.05
N GLY A 13 -4.85 8.17 -0.70
CA GLY A 13 -3.52 7.75 -1.12
C GLY A 13 -2.90 8.69 -2.17
N PRO A 14 -1.69 8.37 -2.67
CA PRO A 14 -1.02 9.17 -3.70
C PRO A 14 -1.87 9.48 -4.93
N ALA A 15 -2.61 8.49 -5.44
CA ALA A 15 -3.47 8.68 -6.60
C ALA A 15 -4.57 9.72 -6.34
N GLY A 16 -5.18 9.70 -5.15
CA GLY A 16 -6.19 10.67 -4.74
C GLY A 16 -5.63 12.09 -4.64
N PHE A 17 -4.49 12.27 -3.98
CA PHE A 17 -3.84 13.58 -3.88
C PHE A 17 -3.35 14.11 -5.23
N TYR A 18 -2.81 13.26 -6.11
CA TYR A 18 -2.41 13.70 -7.44
C TYR A 18 -3.61 14.04 -8.33
N ALA A 19 -4.74 13.35 -8.19
CA ALA A 19 -5.99 13.72 -8.86
C ALA A 19 -6.52 15.06 -8.31
N ALA A 20 -6.53 15.25 -6.99
CA ALA A 20 -6.90 16.52 -6.35
C ALA A 20 -6.04 17.68 -6.85
N ALA A 21 -4.72 17.48 -6.92
CA ALA A 21 -3.81 18.49 -7.45
C ALA A 21 -4.17 18.90 -8.88
N ALA A 22 -4.37 17.93 -9.77
CA ALA A 22 -4.70 18.19 -11.17
C ALA A 22 -6.08 18.84 -11.35
N LEU A 23 -7.06 18.50 -10.52
CA LEU A 23 -8.40 19.12 -10.53
C LEU A 23 -8.36 20.57 -10.04
N LEU A 24 -7.66 20.83 -8.93
CA LEU A 24 -7.56 22.16 -8.33
C LEU A 24 -6.66 23.12 -9.14
N ASP A 25 -5.77 22.60 -9.97
CA ASP A 25 -4.93 23.37 -10.90
C ASP A 25 -5.60 23.61 -12.27
N ALA A 26 -6.81 23.10 -12.49
CA ALA A 26 -7.52 23.26 -13.75
C ALA A 26 -8.07 24.69 -13.92
N ASP A 27 -8.23 25.12 -15.17
CA ASP A 27 -8.83 26.43 -15.52
C ASP A 27 -10.35 26.50 -15.24
N VAL A 28 -10.97 25.37 -14.90
CA VAL A 28 -12.39 25.29 -14.54
C VAL A 28 -12.52 25.37 -13.00
N PRO A 29 -13.43 26.21 -12.46
CA PRO A 29 -13.67 26.26 -11.03
C PRO A 29 -14.16 24.91 -10.48
N ILE A 30 -13.32 24.24 -9.67
CA ILE A 30 -13.60 22.93 -9.09
C ILE A 30 -13.37 22.97 -7.57
N GLU A 31 -14.27 22.32 -6.84
CA GLU A 31 -14.13 21.97 -5.43
C GLU A 31 -14.01 20.46 -5.29
N VAL A 32 -13.14 20.01 -4.40
CA VAL A 32 -12.79 18.61 -4.18
C VAL A 32 -13.07 18.24 -2.74
N ASP A 33 -13.94 17.24 -2.54
CA ASP A 33 -14.02 16.53 -1.27
C ASP A 33 -13.23 15.21 -1.40
N MET A 34 -12.19 15.04 -0.59
CA MET A 34 -11.45 13.79 -0.48
C MET A 34 -12.01 12.97 0.68
N ILE A 35 -12.64 11.85 0.35
CA ILE A 35 -13.33 10.95 1.28
C ILE A 35 -12.40 9.79 1.62
N GLU A 36 -12.13 9.57 2.90
CA GLU A 36 -11.21 8.55 3.40
C GLU A 36 -11.83 7.77 4.56
N ARG A 37 -11.66 6.45 4.54
CA ARG A 37 -12.15 5.55 5.58
C ARG A 37 -11.44 5.78 6.90
N LEU A 38 -10.13 6.03 6.86
CA LEU A 38 -9.34 6.28 8.07
C LEU A 38 -9.45 7.75 8.54
N PRO A 39 -9.24 8.04 9.83
CA PRO A 39 -9.07 9.41 10.33
C PRO A 39 -7.80 10.08 9.76
N THR A 40 -6.84 9.28 9.28
CA THR A 40 -5.54 9.73 8.78
C THR A 40 -5.42 9.57 7.27
N PRO A 41 -4.92 10.58 6.53
CA PRO A 41 -4.75 10.51 5.09
C PRO A 41 -3.47 9.75 4.68
N TRP A 42 -3.19 9.80 3.37
CA TRP A 42 -1.94 9.36 2.70
C TRP A 42 -1.85 7.87 2.38
N GLY A 43 -2.77 7.05 2.88
CA GLY A 43 -2.86 5.62 2.58
C GLY A 43 -1.52 4.90 2.78
N LEU A 44 -1.07 4.16 1.78
CA LEU A 44 0.18 3.38 1.86
C LEU A 44 1.46 4.22 2.02
N VAL A 45 1.44 5.54 1.80
CA VAL A 45 2.61 6.36 2.17
C VAL A 45 2.81 6.37 3.70
N ARG A 46 1.72 6.37 4.46
CA ARG A 46 1.73 6.32 5.92
C ARG A 46 1.77 4.88 6.44
N LEU A 47 0.99 4.00 5.80
CA LEU A 47 0.65 2.66 6.33
C LEU A 47 1.25 1.49 5.54
N GLY A 48 2.02 1.77 4.48
CA GLY A 48 2.63 0.75 3.62
C GLY A 48 4.15 0.89 3.52
N VAL A 49 4.64 2.08 3.18
CA VAL A 49 6.08 2.38 3.09
C VAL A 49 6.75 2.01 4.41
N ALA A 50 7.80 1.20 4.31
CA ALA A 50 8.52 0.70 5.47
C ALA A 50 9.07 1.86 6.34
N PRO A 51 9.10 1.69 7.67
CA PRO A 51 9.47 2.74 8.61
C PRO A 51 10.95 3.15 8.51
N ASP A 52 11.81 2.26 8.01
CA ASP A 52 13.21 2.51 7.68
C ASP A 52 13.43 3.20 6.32
N HIS A 53 12.35 3.50 5.58
CA HIS A 53 12.36 4.30 4.35
C HIS A 53 11.72 5.70 4.52
N PRO A 54 12.14 6.53 5.50
CA PRO A 54 11.50 7.82 5.77
C PRO A 54 11.59 8.80 4.60
N LYS A 55 12.61 8.66 3.72
CA LYS A 55 12.75 9.49 2.51
C LYS A 55 11.56 9.36 1.57
N LEU A 56 10.99 8.16 1.41
CA LEU A 56 9.83 7.92 0.56
C LEU A 56 8.56 8.57 1.15
N LYS A 57 8.47 8.68 2.48
CA LYS A 57 7.35 9.31 3.18
C LYS A 57 7.31 10.84 3.01
N THR A 58 8.43 11.48 2.61
CA THR A 58 8.52 12.94 2.41
C THR A 58 7.59 13.50 1.34
N VAL A 59 7.04 12.63 0.48
CA VAL A 59 5.99 13.00 -0.49
C VAL A 59 4.75 13.58 0.19
N SER A 60 4.51 13.27 1.48
CA SER A 60 3.42 13.85 2.28
C SER A 60 3.45 15.39 2.28
N ARG A 61 4.63 16.01 2.22
CA ARG A 61 4.78 17.48 2.12
C ARG A 61 4.17 18.06 0.85
N ALA A 62 4.14 17.28 -0.24
CA ALA A 62 3.42 17.68 -1.44
C ALA A 62 1.91 17.57 -1.23
N PHE A 63 1.44 16.53 -0.54
CA PHE A 63 0.03 16.31 -0.22
C PHE A 63 -0.52 17.38 0.73
N GLU A 64 0.25 17.78 1.75
CA GLU A 64 -0.08 18.89 2.65
C GLU A 64 -0.27 20.21 1.88
N ARG A 65 0.62 20.51 0.92
CA ARG A 65 0.48 21.68 0.05
C ARG A 65 -0.74 21.62 -0.86
N ILE A 66 -1.15 20.42 -1.28
CA ILE A 66 -2.37 20.22 -2.07
C ILE A 66 -3.59 20.42 -1.17
N ALA A 67 -3.59 19.87 0.05
CA ALA A 67 -4.68 20.02 0.99
C ALA A 67 -4.90 21.47 1.43
N ALA A 68 -3.85 22.29 1.43
CA ALA A 68 -3.92 23.72 1.74
C ALA A 68 -4.49 24.58 0.59
N LYS A 69 -4.76 24.02 -0.60
CA LYS A 69 -5.32 24.79 -1.71
C LYS A 69 -6.79 25.14 -1.46
N PRO A 70 -7.25 26.35 -1.85
CA PRO A 70 -8.67 26.69 -1.83
C PRO A 70 -9.48 25.69 -2.66
N GLY A 71 -10.64 25.29 -2.14
CA GLY A 71 -11.52 24.32 -2.79
C GLY A 71 -11.23 22.85 -2.42
N PHE A 72 -10.21 22.55 -1.62
CA PHE A 72 -10.00 21.22 -1.06
C PHE A 72 -10.69 21.06 0.30
N ARG A 73 -11.35 19.92 0.51
CA ARG A 73 -11.87 19.47 1.82
C ARG A 73 -11.50 18.00 2.02
N PHE A 74 -11.15 17.64 3.25
CA PHE A 74 -10.92 16.26 3.66
C PHE A 74 -12.09 15.78 4.52
N LEU A 75 -12.57 14.58 4.25
CA LEU A 75 -13.62 13.88 4.98
C LEU A 75 -13.09 12.48 5.37
N GLY A 76 -12.26 12.44 6.41
CA GLY A 76 -11.76 11.20 7.02
C GLY A 76 -12.80 10.52 7.91
N ASN A 77 -12.56 9.27 8.30
CA ASN A 77 -13.53 8.45 9.03
C ASN A 77 -14.89 8.31 8.30
N VAL A 78 -14.86 8.30 6.97
CA VAL A 78 -16.03 8.10 6.10
C VAL A 78 -15.72 6.98 5.12
N GLU A 79 -16.36 5.82 5.34
CA GLU A 79 -16.16 4.64 4.52
C GLU A 79 -17.16 4.55 3.38
N VAL A 80 -16.67 4.67 2.15
CA VAL A 80 -17.47 4.37 0.96
C VAL A 80 -17.66 2.85 0.83
N GLY A 81 -18.91 2.41 0.81
CA GLY A 81 -19.34 1.02 0.94
C GLY A 81 -20.11 0.73 2.23
N ARG A 82 -19.98 1.60 3.25
CA ARG A 82 -20.69 1.50 4.54
C ARG A 82 -21.44 2.78 4.88
N ASP A 83 -20.72 3.89 4.99
CA ASP A 83 -21.24 5.17 5.45
C ASP A 83 -21.88 5.97 4.30
N LEU A 84 -21.25 5.89 3.12
CA LEU A 84 -21.78 6.35 1.84
C LEU A 84 -21.70 5.21 0.83
N VAL A 85 -22.67 5.09 -0.09
CA VAL A 85 -22.58 4.13 -1.20
C VAL A 85 -22.38 4.83 -2.54
N HIS A 86 -22.06 4.08 -3.59
CA HIS A 86 -21.85 4.63 -4.94
C HIS A 86 -22.99 5.56 -5.39
N THR A 87 -24.24 5.13 -5.15
CA THR A 87 -25.45 5.90 -5.51
C THR A 87 -25.60 7.20 -4.74
N ASP A 88 -25.05 7.31 -3.53
CA ASP A 88 -24.97 8.58 -2.80
C ASP A 88 -23.96 9.51 -3.46
N LEU A 89 -22.78 9.00 -3.83
CA LEU A 89 -21.72 9.82 -4.40
C LEU A 89 -22.12 10.42 -5.75
N VAL A 90 -22.72 9.64 -6.64
CA VAL A 90 -23.19 10.15 -7.94
C VAL A 90 -24.37 11.12 -7.82
N ARG A 91 -25.10 11.10 -6.69
CA ARG A 91 -26.15 12.08 -6.35
C ARG A 91 -25.55 13.36 -5.77
N LEU A 92 -24.57 13.23 -4.87
CA LEU A 92 -24.00 14.33 -4.09
C LEU A 92 -22.89 15.10 -4.82
N TYR A 93 -22.37 14.59 -5.94
CA TYR A 93 -21.26 15.18 -6.68
C TYR A 93 -21.50 15.19 -8.19
N ASP A 94 -20.89 16.15 -8.87
CA ASP A 94 -20.94 16.26 -10.34
C ASP A 94 -20.05 15.20 -11.00
N ALA A 95 -18.96 14.81 -10.32
CA ALA A 95 -18.12 13.68 -10.70
C ALA A 95 -17.51 12.97 -9.48
N VAL A 96 -17.13 11.71 -9.66
CA VAL A 96 -16.50 10.87 -8.64
C VAL A 96 -15.25 10.21 -9.20
N VAL A 97 -14.12 10.32 -8.50
CA VAL A 97 -12.86 9.65 -8.82
C VAL A 97 -12.55 8.62 -7.74
N TYR A 98 -12.61 7.33 -8.08
CA TYR A 98 -12.23 6.25 -7.18
C TYR A 98 -10.71 6.06 -7.18
N ALA A 99 -10.08 6.26 -6.03
CA ALA A 99 -8.65 6.15 -5.78
C ALA A 99 -8.35 5.21 -4.58
N VAL A 100 -9.22 4.22 -4.36
CA VAL A 100 -9.22 3.31 -3.19
C VAL A 100 -8.05 2.32 -3.12
N GLY A 101 -7.20 2.30 -4.16
CA GLY A 101 -6.01 1.45 -4.19
C GLY A 101 -6.35 -0.05 -4.27
N SER A 102 -5.59 -0.86 -3.52
CA SER A 102 -5.80 -2.30 -3.38
C SER A 102 -5.57 -2.68 -1.93
N GLN A 103 -6.64 -3.09 -1.24
CA GLN A 103 -6.69 -3.16 0.22
C GLN A 103 -6.35 -4.54 0.78
N THR A 104 -6.47 -5.60 -0.02
CA THR A 104 -6.24 -6.98 0.42
C THR A 104 -5.04 -7.58 -0.31
N ASP A 105 -4.66 -8.80 0.08
CA ASP A 105 -3.63 -9.58 -0.57
C ASP A 105 -4.21 -10.64 -1.52
N ARG A 106 -3.35 -11.18 -2.38
CA ARG A 106 -3.61 -12.40 -3.14
C ARG A 106 -3.27 -13.61 -2.28
N ARG A 107 -4.22 -14.56 -2.25
CA ARG A 107 -4.02 -15.90 -1.70
C ARG A 107 -3.05 -16.71 -2.57
N LEU A 108 -2.31 -17.62 -1.94
CA LEU A 108 -1.54 -18.67 -2.60
C LEU A 108 -2.48 -19.75 -3.17
N GLY A 109 -3.59 -20.03 -2.50
CA GLY A 109 -4.57 -21.04 -2.91
C GLY A 109 -4.06 -22.47 -2.67
N ILE A 110 -3.30 -22.68 -1.60
CA ILE A 110 -2.67 -23.96 -1.26
C ILE A 110 -3.17 -24.51 0.08
N PRO A 111 -3.11 -25.84 0.31
CA PRO A 111 -3.42 -26.43 1.62
C PRO A 111 -2.54 -25.83 2.72
N GLY A 112 -3.15 -25.61 3.90
CA GLY A 112 -2.47 -25.06 5.08
C GLY A 112 -2.23 -23.55 5.06
N GLU A 113 -2.69 -22.83 4.03
CA GLU A 113 -2.48 -21.37 3.93
C GLU A 113 -3.03 -20.58 5.13
N ASP A 114 -4.09 -21.07 5.79
CA ASP A 114 -4.72 -20.42 6.95
C ASP A 114 -4.20 -20.93 8.32
N LEU A 115 -3.12 -21.72 8.35
CA LEU A 115 -2.49 -22.15 9.62
C LEU A 115 -1.92 -20.94 10.39
N ARG A 116 -1.99 -20.98 11.72
CA ARG A 116 -1.33 -19.96 12.57
C ARG A 116 0.17 -19.92 12.27
N GLY A 117 0.69 -18.73 11.97
CA GLY A 117 2.08 -18.55 11.50
C GLY A 117 2.19 -18.34 9.99
N SER A 118 1.11 -18.58 9.24
CA SER A 118 0.97 -18.22 7.83
C SER A 118 0.24 -16.89 7.71
N TRP A 119 0.97 -15.85 7.33
CA TRP A 119 0.50 -14.47 7.33
C TRP A 119 0.56 -13.86 5.94
N SER A 120 -0.29 -12.87 5.69
CA SER A 120 -0.09 -12.00 4.54
C SER A 120 0.98 -10.95 4.83
N ALA A 121 1.75 -10.60 3.80
CA ALA A 121 2.69 -9.49 3.92
C ALA A 121 1.95 -8.18 4.22
N THR A 122 0.71 -8.01 3.74
CA THR A 122 -0.06 -6.78 3.95
C THR A 122 -0.51 -6.65 5.40
N GLU A 123 -0.86 -7.75 6.07
CA GLU A 123 -1.17 -7.80 7.50
C GLU A 123 0.05 -7.39 8.33
N PHE A 124 1.21 -7.98 8.05
CA PHE A 124 2.46 -7.68 8.77
C PHE A 124 2.88 -6.21 8.56
N VAL A 125 2.82 -5.74 7.32
CA VAL A 125 3.11 -4.34 6.95
C VAL A 125 2.18 -3.37 7.65
N ALA A 126 0.87 -3.65 7.63
CA ALA A 126 -0.12 -2.81 8.27
C ALA A 126 0.07 -2.76 9.79
N TRP A 127 0.39 -3.91 10.40
CA TRP A 127 0.67 -4.02 11.84
C TRP A 127 1.87 -3.17 12.27
N TYR A 128 3.06 -3.35 11.65
CA TYR A 128 4.24 -2.60 12.06
C TYR A 128 4.13 -1.11 11.71
N ASN A 129 3.30 -0.76 10.71
CA ASN A 129 3.04 0.65 10.37
C ASN A 129 1.90 1.28 11.17
N GLY A 130 1.29 0.60 12.14
CA GLY A 130 0.29 1.22 13.02
C GLY A 130 -1.08 1.42 12.36
N HIS A 131 -1.44 0.58 11.38
CA HIS A 131 -2.78 0.59 10.83
C HIS A 131 -3.78 0.09 11.88
N PRO A 132 -4.85 0.83 12.22
CA PRO A 132 -5.68 0.53 13.38
C PRO A 132 -6.37 -0.83 13.34
N ASP A 133 -6.83 -1.27 12.16
CA ASP A 133 -7.45 -2.59 12.00
C ASP A 133 -6.55 -3.80 12.29
N PHE A 134 -5.24 -3.62 12.42
CA PHE A 134 -4.27 -4.72 12.58
C PHE A 134 -3.55 -4.69 13.92
N GLN A 135 -3.94 -3.82 14.85
CA GLN A 135 -3.22 -3.63 16.11
C GLN A 135 -3.56 -4.64 17.20
N ASP A 136 -4.66 -5.38 17.04
CA ASP A 136 -5.03 -6.50 17.91
C ASP A 136 -4.32 -7.81 17.53
N ILE A 137 -3.60 -7.83 16.41
CA ILE A 137 -2.85 -9.01 15.97
C ILE A 137 -1.56 -9.13 16.77
N ALA A 138 -1.41 -10.25 17.46
CA ALA A 138 -0.15 -10.65 18.08
C ALA A 138 0.67 -11.49 17.10
N PHE A 139 1.66 -10.86 16.44
CA PHE A 139 2.64 -11.57 15.64
C PHE A 139 3.62 -12.32 16.54
N ASP A 140 3.41 -13.62 16.69
CA ASP A 140 4.36 -14.51 17.38
C ASP A 140 5.54 -14.81 16.43
N LEU A 141 6.64 -14.06 16.60
CA LEU A 141 7.85 -14.19 15.78
C LEU A 141 8.85 -15.21 16.36
N ASN A 142 8.42 -16.07 17.30
CA ASN A 142 9.27 -17.11 17.90
C ASN A 142 9.35 -18.35 17.01
N ALA A 143 10.05 -18.22 15.88
CA ALA A 143 10.43 -19.32 15.01
C ALA A 143 11.91 -19.22 14.66
N GLU A 144 12.57 -20.33 14.38
CA GLU A 144 13.97 -20.31 13.92
C GLU A 144 14.07 -19.88 12.45
N ARG A 145 13.10 -20.28 11.62
CA ARG A 145 13.05 -19.98 10.18
C ARG A 145 11.73 -19.33 9.77
N ALA A 146 11.84 -18.25 8.99
CA ALA A 146 10.73 -17.60 8.30
C ALA A 146 10.87 -17.75 6.78
N VAL A 147 9.74 -17.93 6.08
CA VAL A 147 9.70 -18.05 4.62
C VAL A 147 8.83 -16.95 4.03
N VAL A 148 9.39 -16.09 3.19
CA VAL A 148 8.69 -15.02 2.50
C VAL A 148 8.47 -15.41 1.04
N ILE A 149 7.23 -15.61 0.62
CA ILE A 149 6.87 -15.97 -0.74
C ILE A 149 6.68 -14.72 -1.59
N GLY A 150 7.58 -14.49 -2.55
CA GLY A 150 7.49 -13.39 -3.51
C GLY A 150 8.83 -12.72 -3.79
N ASN A 151 8.95 -12.10 -4.95
CA ASN A 151 10.14 -11.35 -5.37
C ASN A 151 9.81 -9.90 -5.77
N GLY A 152 9.06 -9.19 -4.91
CA GLY A 152 8.81 -7.76 -5.08
C GLY A 152 9.33 -6.97 -3.88
N ASN A 153 9.32 -5.63 -3.97
CA ASN A 153 9.80 -4.76 -2.88
C ASN A 153 9.13 -5.07 -1.54
N VAL A 154 7.83 -5.38 -1.52
CA VAL A 154 7.12 -5.74 -0.28
C VAL A 154 7.66 -7.01 0.36
N ALA A 155 8.10 -7.99 -0.44
CA ALA A 155 8.75 -9.19 0.10
C ALA A 155 10.11 -8.84 0.74
N LEU A 156 10.85 -7.91 0.13
CA LEU A 156 12.08 -7.38 0.70
C LEU A 156 11.80 -6.58 1.99
N ASP A 157 10.74 -5.77 2.03
CA ASP A 157 10.34 -5.03 3.24
C ASP A 157 10.00 -5.97 4.40
N VAL A 158 9.25 -7.04 4.15
CA VAL A 158 8.96 -8.07 5.17
C VAL A 158 10.26 -8.72 5.65
N ALA A 159 11.10 -9.20 4.71
CA ALA A 159 12.34 -9.87 5.05
C ALA A 159 13.31 -8.94 5.81
N ARG A 160 13.36 -7.66 5.43
CA ARG A 160 14.17 -6.63 6.06
C ARG A 160 13.67 -6.33 7.46
N MET A 161 12.37 -6.08 7.63
CA MET A 161 11.77 -5.83 8.94
C MET A 161 12.01 -6.98 9.92
N LEU A 162 11.99 -8.24 9.47
CA LEU A 162 12.32 -9.41 10.32
C LEU A 162 13.81 -9.50 10.69
N ALA A 163 14.69 -8.80 9.98
CA ALA A 163 16.14 -8.84 10.12
C ALA A 163 16.75 -7.61 10.81
N LEU A 164 16.03 -6.49 10.87
CA LEU A 164 16.50 -5.25 11.49
C LEU A 164 16.73 -5.45 12.99
N THR A 165 17.80 -4.84 13.50
CA THR A 165 18.08 -4.86 14.94
C THR A 165 17.19 -3.86 15.70
N PRO A 166 17.03 -4.01 17.03
CA PRO A 166 16.34 -3.01 17.84
C PRO A 166 16.89 -1.60 17.67
N GLU A 167 18.21 -1.44 17.49
CA GLU A 167 18.87 -0.15 17.28
C GLU A 167 18.53 0.47 15.92
N GLU A 168 18.37 -0.34 14.88
CA GLU A 168 17.93 0.12 13.55
C GLU A 168 16.45 0.52 13.56
N LEU A 169 15.62 -0.16 14.36
CA LEU A 169 14.18 0.10 14.47
C LEU A 169 13.84 1.28 15.38
N ALA A 170 14.57 1.46 16.47
CA ALA A 170 14.34 2.47 17.49
C ALA A 170 14.15 3.91 16.96
N PRO A 171 14.92 4.41 15.97
CA PRO A 171 14.76 5.77 15.46
C PRO A 171 13.62 5.92 14.44
N THR A 172 12.92 4.83 14.07
CA THR A 172 11.90 4.85 13.01
C THR A 172 10.50 5.22 13.54
N ASP A 173 9.52 5.34 12.63
CA ASP A 173 8.10 5.54 12.96
C ASP A 173 7.30 4.22 13.05
N THR A 174 7.99 3.07 13.16
CA THR A 174 7.36 1.77 13.41
C THR A 174 6.65 1.76 14.77
N THR A 175 5.71 0.85 15.01
CA THR A 175 4.99 0.80 16.29
C THR A 175 5.84 0.19 17.41
N ASP A 176 5.60 0.60 18.66
CA ASP A 176 6.31 0.06 19.82
C ASP A 176 6.14 -1.47 19.96
N PRO A 177 4.92 -2.04 19.79
CA PRO A 177 4.76 -3.50 19.77
C PRO A 177 5.56 -4.19 18.66
N ALA A 178 5.80 -3.53 17.52
CA ALA A 178 6.64 -4.08 16.47
C ALA A 178 8.12 -4.04 16.83
N ILE A 179 8.60 -2.97 17.46
CA ILE A 179 9.98 -2.90 18.00
C ILE A 179 10.19 -4.05 19.00
N GLU A 180 9.25 -4.24 19.92
CA GLU A 180 9.33 -5.28 20.95
C GLU A 180 9.31 -6.68 20.34
N ALA A 181 8.32 -6.98 19.48
CA ALA A 181 8.16 -8.32 18.91
C ALA A 181 9.30 -8.69 17.94
N ILE A 182 9.77 -7.75 17.10
CA ILE A 182 10.90 -7.99 16.21
C ILE A 182 12.20 -8.09 17.02
N GLY A 183 12.40 -7.23 18.02
CA GLY A 183 13.58 -7.27 18.87
C GLY A 183 13.69 -8.54 19.72
N ALA A 184 12.56 -9.16 20.08
CA ALA A 184 12.49 -10.43 20.80
C ALA A 184 12.47 -11.67 19.86
N SER A 185 12.46 -11.47 18.55
CA SER A 185 12.38 -12.55 17.55
C SER A 185 13.51 -13.56 17.69
N THR A 186 13.18 -14.85 17.53
CA THR A 186 14.16 -15.94 17.51
C THR A 186 14.59 -16.33 16.09
N VAL A 187 14.13 -15.60 15.07
CA VAL A 187 14.45 -15.89 13.68
C VAL A 187 15.96 -15.83 13.45
N ARG A 188 16.49 -16.88 12.82
CA ARG A 188 17.90 -17.04 12.43
C ARG A 188 18.05 -17.22 10.94
N GLU A 189 17.02 -17.68 10.23
CA GLU A 189 17.03 -17.80 8.78
C GLU A 189 15.76 -17.25 8.15
N ILE A 190 15.92 -16.45 7.09
CA ILE A 190 14.83 -15.91 6.30
C ILE A 190 15.01 -16.36 4.86
N LEU A 191 14.06 -17.13 4.33
CA LEU A 191 14.07 -17.58 2.94
C LEU A 191 13.14 -16.71 2.11
N VAL A 192 13.67 -15.99 1.13
CA VAL A 192 12.88 -15.22 0.16
C VAL A 192 12.69 -16.06 -1.10
N VAL A 193 11.49 -16.59 -1.29
CA VAL A 193 11.20 -17.63 -2.28
C VAL A 193 10.49 -17.07 -3.49
N GLY A 194 11.11 -17.29 -4.65
CA GLY A 194 10.67 -16.85 -5.96
C GLY A 194 10.23 -17.98 -6.86
N ARG A 195 9.01 -17.93 -7.40
CA ARG A 195 8.55 -18.95 -8.37
C ARG A 195 9.26 -18.90 -9.73
N ARG A 196 9.82 -17.76 -10.11
CA ARG A 196 10.58 -17.57 -11.36
C ARG A 196 12.06 -17.32 -11.04
N GLY A 197 12.85 -17.06 -12.07
CA GLY A 197 14.25 -16.72 -11.93
C GLY A 197 14.51 -15.29 -11.48
N PRO A 198 15.78 -14.96 -11.17
CA PRO A 198 16.19 -13.65 -10.67
C PRO A 198 15.93 -12.51 -11.66
N ALA A 199 16.01 -12.79 -12.97
CA ALA A 199 15.73 -11.81 -14.02
C ALA A 199 14.23 -11.41 -14.11
N GLN A 200 13.33 -12.17 -13.50
CA GLN A 200 11.89 -11.87 -13.48
C GLN A 200 11.39 -11.31 -12.14
N ALA A 201 12.29 -11.02 -11.21
CA ALA A 201 11.95 -10.34 -9.98
C ALA A 201 11.48 -8.90 -10.24
N SER A 202 10.55 -8.42 -9.41
CA SER A 202 9.90 -7.11 -9.57
C SER A 202 10.36 -6.09 -8.53
N TRP A 203 11.46 -6.36 -7.82
CA TRP A 203 12.08 -5.37 -6.94
C TRP A 203 12.94 -4.38 -7.72
N THR A 204 13.11 -3.20 -7.15
CA THR A 204 14.01 -2.18 -7.64
C THR A 204 15.42 -2.38 -7.08
N THR A 205 16.42 -1.89 -7.80
CA THR A 205 17.85 -2.15 -7.46
C THR A 205 18.25 -1.58 -6.10
N GLN A 206 17.68 -0.43 -5.71
CA GLN A 206 18.03 0.21 -4.44
C GLN A 206 17.62 -0.66 -3.25
N GLU A 207 16.39 -1.17 -3.27
CA GLU A 207 15.79 -2.01 -2.24
C GLU A 207 16.52 -3.35 -2.15
N LEU A 208 16.98 -3.90 -3.27
CA LEU A 208 17.81 -5.11 -3.26
C LEU A 208 19.19 -4.87 -2.63
N LYS A 209 19.84 -3.73 -2.94
CA LYS A 209 21.16 -3.38 -2.39
C LYS A 209 21.12 -3.21 -0.87
N GLU A 210 20.08 -2.56 -0.37
CA GLU A 210 19.88 -2.31 1.07
C GLU A 210 19.84 -3.60 1.89
N MET A 211 19.41 -4.74 1.30
CA MET A 211 19.48 -6.04 1.98
C MET A 211 20.92 -6.40 2.40
N GLY A 212 21.91 -6.04 1.57
CA GLY A 212 23.32 -6.30 1.84
C GLY A 212 23.96 -5.32 2.83
N GLU A 213 23.22 -4.32 3.31
CA GLU A 213 23.69 -3.28 4.24
C GLU A 213 23.17 -3.51 5.67
N LEU A 214 22.30 -4.49 5.89
CA LEU A 214 21.65 -4.76 7.18
C LEU A 214 22.67 -5.09 8.28
N ALA A 215 22.55 -4.46 9.45
CA ALA A 215 23.45 -4.74 10.57
C ALA A 215 23.26 -6.16 11.12
N GLY A 216 22.01 -6.65 11.15
CA GLY A 216 21.62 -7.92 11.73
C GLY A 216 21.66 -9.15 10.82
N ALA A 217 21.84 -8.98 9.50
CA ALA A 217 21.74 -10.09 8.54
C ALA A 217 22.89 -10.20 7.53
N ASP A 218 23.35 -11.43 7.33
CA ASP A 218 24.14 -11.83 6.16
C ASP A 218 23.18 -12.21 5.02
N VAL A 219 23.51 -11.83 3.79
CA VAL A 219 22.71 -12.16 2.60
C VAL A 219 23.44 -13.20 1.76
N SER A 220 22.71 -14.21 1.30
CA SER A 220 23.23 -15.27 0.45
C SER A 220 22.28 -15.60 -0.70
N VAL A 221 22.86 -16.07 -1.80
CA VAL A 221 22.16 -16.63 -2.94
C VAL A 221 23.05 -17.72 -3.55
N ASP A 222 22.43 -18.81 -4.01
CA ASP A 222 23.17 -19.88 -4.67
C ASP A 222 23.62 -19.41 -6.07
N ALA A 223 24.91 -19.58 -6.39
CA ALA A 223 25.44 -19.23 -7.70
C ALA A 223 24.75 -20.01 -8.84
N ALA A 224 24.29 -21.24 -8.57
CA ALA A 224 23.55 -22.04 -9.55
C ALA A 224 22.18 -21.43 -9.90
N ASP A 225 21.55 -20.68 -8.98
CA ASP A 225 20.29 -19.98 -9.25
C ASP A 225 20.49 -18.70 -10.10
N LEU A 226 21.75 -18.27 -10.28
CA LEU A 226 22.12 -17.10 -11.09
C LEU A 226 22.58 -17.48 -12.51
N GLU A 227 22.61 -18.77 -12.84
CA GLU A 227 22.78 -19.23 -14.21
C GLU A 227 21.52 -18.87 -15.02
N LEU A 228 21.65 -17.91 -15.93
CA LEU A 228 20.53 -17.41 -16.71
C LEU A 228 20.29 -18.28 -17.94
N ASP A 229 19.02 -18.59 -18.19
CA ASP A 229 18.60 -19.14 -19.48
C ASP A 229 18.55 -18.04 -20.56
N ALA A 230 18.31 -18.44 -21.81
CA ALA A 230 18.22 -17.50 -22.94
C ALA A 230 17.20 -16.36 -22.71
N ALA A 231 16.14 -16.64 -21.94
CA ALA A 231 15.12 -15.66 -21.62
C ALA A 231 15.60 -14.65 -20.57
N GLY A 232 16.38 -15.10 -19.57
CA GLY A 232 17.10 -14.24 -18.64
C GLY A 232 18.16 -13.37 -19.32
N GLU A 233 18.91 -13.92 -20.27
CA GLU A 233 19.88 -13.16 -21.08
C GLU A 233 19.20 -12.07 -21.92
N ALA A 234 18.08 -12.38 -22.57
CA ALA A 234 17.31 -11.39 -23.32
C ALA A 234 16.76 -10.26 -22.43
N ALA A 235 16.32 -10.58 -21.20
CA ALA A 235 15.87 -9.58 -20.24
C ALA A 235 16.99 -8.59 -19.86
N LEU A 236 18.23 -9.09 -19.71
CA LEU A 236 19.41 -8.25 -19.42
C LEU A 236 19.75 -7.28 -20.54
N GLU A 237 19.51 -7.65 -21.80
CA GLU A 237 19.82 -6.79 -22.95
C GLU A 237 18.92 -5.55 -22.96
N HIS A 238 17.64 -5.73 -22.62
CA HIS A 238 16.61 -4.71 -22.79
C HIS A 238 16.23 -3.96 -21.51
N ASP A 239 16.57 -4.46 -20.32
CA ASP A 239 16.26 -3.80 -19.06
C ASP A 239 17.51 -3.54 -18.20
N THR A 240 17.83 -2.25 -18.06
CA THR A 240 18.97 -1.79 -17.24
C THR A 240 18.77 -2.08 -15.75
N ASN A 241 17.53 -2.08 -15.24
CA ASN A 241 17.28 -2.40 -13.84
C ASN A 241 17.50 -3.89 -13.58
N THR A 242 16.98 -4.76 -14.45
CA THR A 242 17.25 -6.20 -14.39
C THR A 242 18.74 -6.49 -14.41
N ARG A 243 19.52 -5.82 -15.28
CA ARG A 243 20.98 -5.95 -15.30
C ARG A 243 21.65 -5.62 -13.98
N ARG A 244 21.34 -4.45 -13.43
CA ARG A 244 21.89 -4.03 -12.13
C ARG A 244 21.46 -4.96 -10.99
N ASN A 245 20.25 -5.51 -11.04
CA ASN A 245 19.78 -6.46 -10.03
C ASN A 245 20.58 -7.76 -10.08
N ILE A 246 20.85 -8.30 -11.28
CA ILE A 246 21.70 -9.49 -11.43
C ILE A 246 23.12 -9.23 -10.93
N ASP A 247 23.70 -8.06 -11.21
CA ASP A 247 25.03 -7.71 -10.71
C ASP A 247 25.08 -7.70 -9.18
N VAL A 248 24.05 -7.16 -8.51
CA VAL A 248 23.94 -7.17 -7.05
C VAL A 248 23.78 -8.60 -6.50
N LEU A 249 22.98 -9.46 -7.15
CA LEU A 249 22.83 -10.85 -6.72
C LEU A 249 24.15 -11.63 -6.88
N ARG A 250 24.91 -11.40 -7.95
CA ARG A 250 26.24 -12.00 -8.13
C ARG A 250 27.21 -11.57 -7.03
N GLU A 251 27.18 -10.29 -6.66
CA GLU A 251 27.94 -9.81 -5.51
C GLU A 251 27.54 -10.55 -4.23
N PHE A 252 26.24 -10.76 -3.99
CA PHE A 252 25.78 -11.54 -2.83
C PHE A 252 26.20 -13.02 -2.87
N ALA A 253 26.31 -13.63 -4.06
CA ALA A 253 26.77 -15.01 -4.21
C ALA A 253 28.26 -15.18 -3.83
N GLU A 254 29.05 -14.14 -4.02
CA GLU A 254 30.50 -14.12 -3.76
C GLU A 254 30.86 -13.71 -2.32
N ARG A 255 29.90 -13.14 -1.56
CA ARG A 255 30.13 -12.70 -0.18
C ARG A 255 30.25 -13.88 0.78
N GLU A 256 31.31 -13.88 1.58
CA GLU A 256 31.43 -14.79 2.72
C GLU A 256 30.55 -14.34 3.88
N ALA A 257 29.95 -15.29 4.59
CA ALA A 257 29.16 -15.00 5.77
C ALA A 257 30.03 -14.34 6.86
N THR A 258 29.56 -13.22 7.41
CA THR A 258 30.28 -12.48 8.45
C THR A 258 29.94 -12.98 9.87
N GLY A 259 28.98 -13.89 9.98
CA GLY A 259 28.52 -14.46 11.25
C GLY A 259 27.46 -13.61 11.93
N LYS A 260 26.69 -12.83 11.15
CA LYS A 260 25.58 -12.04 11.67
C LYS A 260 24.46 -12.95 12.21
N PRO A 261 23.64 -12.47 13.15
CA PRO A 261 22.62 -13.29 13.81
C PRO A 261 21.58 -13.93 12.89
N VAL A 262 21.30 -13.30 11.74
CA VAL A 262 20.32 -13.77 10.76
C VAL A 262 21.01 -14.06 9.41
N THR A 263 20.62 -15.14 8.76
CA THR A 263 20.94 -15.40 7.35
C THR A 263 19.70 -15.19 6.49
N LEU A 264 19.78 -14.28 5.53
CA LEU A 264 18.76 -14.08 4.50
C LEU A 264 19.20 -14.77 3.22
N ARG A 265 18.37 -15.70 2.71
CA ARG A 265 18.66 -16.48 1.51
C ARG A 265 17.62 -16.24 0.44
N PHE A 266 18.05 -15.89 -0.76
CA PHE A 266 17.19 -15.88 -1.93
C PHE A 266 17.14 -17.28 -2.56
N LEU A 267 15.91 -17.79 -2.77
CA LEU A 267 15.66 -19.05 -3.45
C LEU A 267 14.82 -18.78 -4.69
N PHE A 268 15.33 -19.16 -5.86
CA PHE A 268 14.63 -18.95 -7.13
C PHE A 268 14.04 -20.24 -7.68
N PHE A 269 13.16 -20.10 -8.66
CA PHE A 269 12.50 -21.24 -9.31
C PHE A 269 11.82 -22.20 -8.33
N ARG A 270 11.13 -21.68 -7.30
CA ARG A 270 10.41 -22.46 -6.30
C ARG A 270 8.99 -21.94 -6.07
N SER A 271 8.00 -22.82 -6.19
CA SER A 271 6.61 -22.51 -5.86
C SER A 271 6.21 -23.23 -4.57
N PRO A 272 5.45 -22.60 -3.66
CA PRO A 272 4.86 -23.30 -2.54
C PRO A 272 3.73 -24.22 -3.01
N VAL A 273 3.67 -25.43 -2.45
CA VAL A 273 2.68 -26.47 -2.78
C VAL A 273 1.69 -26.68 -1.64
N ALA A 274 2.19 -26.73 -0.41
CA ALA A 274 1.40 -26.89 0.81
C ALA A 274 2.17 -26.35 2.01
N ILE A 275 1.44 -25.92 3.04
CA ILE A 275 1.99 -25.60 4.35
C ILE A 275 1.50 -26.69 5.30
N HIS A 276 2.41 -27.26 6.08
CA HIS A 276 2.18 -28.40 6.95
C HIS A 276 2.31 -27.99 8.42
N GLY A 277 1.51 -28.64 9.28
CA GLY A 277 1.62 -28.55 10.74
C GLY A 277 0.30 -28.82 11.46
N ASP A 278 0.37 -29.01 12.78
CA ASP A 278 -0.79 -29.26 13.65
C ASP A 278 -1.22 -27.97 14.37
N GLY A 279 -2.24 -27.30 13.83
CA GLY A 279 -2.79 -26.05 14.37
C GLY A 279 -1.89 -24.81 14.22
N LYS A 280 -0.63 -24.97 13.79
CA LYS A 280 0.31 -23.91 13.44
C LYS A 280 1.27 -24.40 12.34
N VAL A 281 1.98 -23.47 11.70
CA VAL A 281 3.00 -23.78 10.69
C VAL A 281 4.19 -24.50 11.33
N GLU A 282 4.60 -25.62 10.71
CA GLU A 282 5.78 -26.39 11.08
C GLU A 282 6.71 -26.65 9.89
N ALA A 283 6.17 -26.66 8.67
CA ALA A 283 6.96 -26.74 7.44
C ALA A 283 6.21 -26.17 6.23
N ILE A 284 6.96 -25.87 5.18
CA ILE A 284 6.42 -25.57 3.85
C ILE A 284 7.01 -26.51 2.81
N GLU A 285 6.15 -27.06 1.96
CA GLU A 285 6.54 -27.86 0.81
C GLU A 285 6.70 -26.96 -0.41
N LEU A 286 7.86 -27.05 -1.05
CA LEU A 286 8.20 -26.31 -2.26
C LEU A 286 8.43 -27.28 -3.42
N VAL A 287 8.13 -26.84 -4.63
CA VAL A 287 8.45 -27.55 -5.87
C VAL A 287 9.37 -26.69 -6.73
N ARG A 288 10.38 -27.32 -7.34
CA ARG A 288 11.24 -26.66 -8.34
C ARG A 288 10.44 -26.36 -9.58
N ASN A 289 10.69 -25.19 -10.17
CA ASN A 289 10.10 -24.79 -11.43
C ASN A 289 11.16 -24.77 -12.53
N ARG A 290 10.71 -24.91 -13.76
CA ARG A 290 11.40 -24.44 -14.96
C ARG A 290 10.59 -23.35 -15.63
N LEU A 291 11.23 -22.49 -16.41
CA LEU A 291 10.54 -21.49 -17.19
C LEU A 291 10.16 -22.06 -18.56
N GLU A 292 8.93 -21.79 -18.98
CA GLU A 292 8.45 -22.06 -20.33
C GLU A 292 7.80 -20.80 -20.91
N GLU A 293 7.95 -20.61 -22.22
CA GLU A 293 7.19 -19.59 -22.94
C GLU A 293 5.82 -20.14 -23.34
N GLN A 294 4.75 -19.48 -22.89
CA GLN A 294 3.37 -19.78 -23.24
C GLN A 294 2.67 -18.47 -23.61
N ASP A 295 2.07 -18.41 -24.80
CA ASP A 295 1.39 -17.21 -25.33
C ASP A 295 2.25 -15.92 -25.26
N GLY A 296 3.54 -16.02 -25.60
CA GLY A 296 4.48 -14.90 -25.55
C GLY A 296 4.84 -14.42 -24.14
N ARG A 297 4.59 -15.24 -23.12
CA ARG A 297 4.91 -14.96 -21.72
C ARG A 297 5.69 -16.10 -21.09
N LEU A 298 6.69 -15.75 -20.30
CA LEU A 298 7.40 -16.71 -19.46
C LEU A 298 6.57 -17.09 -18.23
N VAL A 299 6.29 -18.37 -18.10
CA VAL A 299 5.51 -18.97 -17.02
C VAL A 299 6.39 -19.98 -16.25
N ALA A 300 6.22 -20.02 -14.93
CA ALA A 300 6.85 -21.04 -14.10
C ALA A 300 6.03 -22.32 -14.15
N VAL A 301 6.65 -23.42 -14.55
CA VAL A 301 6.04 -24.76 -14.63
C VAL A 301 6.72 -25.68 -13.63
N PRO A 302 5.97 -26.36 -12.73
CA PRO A 302 6.55 -27.23 -11.72
C PRO A 302 7.22 -28.45 -12.34
N THR A 303 8.33 -28.90 -11.74
CA THR A 303 9.01 -30.17 -12.03
C THR A 303 8.60 -31.23 -11.01
N ASP A 304 9.21 -32.42 -11.08
CA ASP A 304 9.01 -33.49 -10.10
C ASP A 304 9.87 -33.32 -8.83
N GLU A 305 10.78 -32.34 -8.80
CA GLU A 305 11.65 -32.08 -7.66
C GLU A 305 10.91 -31.29 -6.58
N ARG A 306 10.74 -31.92 -5.41
CA ARG A 306 10.10 -31.33 -4.23
C ARG A 306 11.06 -31.30 -3.06
N GLU A 307 10.90 -30.29 -2.22
CA GLU A 307 11.61 -30.17 -0.95
C GLU A 307 10.65 -29.71 0.14
N THR A 308 10.89 -30.15 1.37
CA THR A 308 10.16 -29.68 2.55
C THR A 308 11.12 -28.91 3.42
N VAL A 309 10.75 -27.67 3.72
CA VAL A 309 11.54 -26.76 4.56
C VAL A 309 10.83 -26.61 5.89
N GLU A 310 11.47 -27.04 6.98
CA GLU A 310 10.98 -26.79 8.34
C GLU A 310 10.97 -25.29 8.61
N CYS A 311 9.83 -24.72 9.01
CA CYS A 311 9.70 -23.30 9.31
C CYS A 311 8.54 -23.07 10.27
N GLY A 312 8.60 -22.00 11.06
CA GLY A 312 7.49 -21.62 11.95
C GLY A 312 6.66 -20.44 11.43
N LEU A 313 7.15 -19.77 10.37
CA LEU A 313 6.54 -18.57 9.81
C LEU A 313 6.56 -18.63 8.29
N VAL A 314 5.43 -18.29 7.68
CA VAL A 314 5.29 -18.07 6.24
C VAL A 314 4.63 -16.72 6.02
N PHE A 315 5.21 -15.87 5.16
CA PHE A 315 4.64 -14.60 4.75
C PHE A 315 4.37 -14.62 3.24
N ARG A 316 3.10 -14.52 2.82
CA ARG A 316 2.76 -14.42 1.41
C ARG A 316 2.82 -12.96 0.93
N SER A 317 3.70 -12.69 -0.02
CA SER A 317 3.88 -11.38 -0.68
C SER A 317 3.71 -11.52 -2.20
N VAL A 318 2.61 -12.14 -2.63
CA VAL A 318 2.32 -12.47 -4.04
C VAL A 318 1.46 -11.41 -4.76
N GLY A 319 1.37 -10.22 -4.19
CA GLY A 319 0.70 -9.04 -4.72
C GLY A 319 -0.58 -8.67 -3.99
N TYR A 320 -0.95 -7.39 -4.06
CA TYR A 320 -2.22 -6.91 -3.54
C TYR A 320 -3.38 -7.29 -4.48
N ARG A 321 -4.60 -7.14 -3.98
CA ARG A 321 -5.85 -7.24 -4.71
C ARG A 321 -6.80 -6.14 -4.21
N ALA A 322 -7.53 -5.51 -5.12
CA ALA A 322 -8.60 -4.60 -4.71
C ALA A 322 -9.88 -5.37 -4.37
N VAL A 323 -10.74 -4.74 -3.57
CA VAL A 323 -12.06 -5.25 -3.23
C VAL A 323 -13.09 -4.53 -4.09
N ALA A 324 -14.06 -5.27 -4.61
CA ALA A 324 -15.18 -4.68 -5.35
C ALA A 324 -16.00 -3.78 -4.43
N LEU A 325 -16.29 -2.56 -4.87
CA LEU A 325 -17.27 -1.70 -4.22
C LEU A 325 -18.66 -2.01 -4.77
N PRO A 326 -19.71 -2.03 -3.92
CA PRO A 326 -21.08 -2.20 -4.40
C PRO A 326 -21.43 -1.22 -5.51
N ASP A 327 -22.21 -1.71 -6.48
CA ASP A 327 -22.71 -0.95 -7.65
C ASP A 327 -21.64 -0.41 -8.62
N LEU A 328 -20.36 -0.77 -8.43
CA LEU A 328 -19.29 -0.47 -9.39
C LEU A 328 -18.89 -1.71 -10.21
N PRO A 329 -18.68 -1.55 -11.53
CA PRO A 329 -18.26 -2.66 -12.38
C PRO A 329 -16.80 -3.05 -12.07
N PHE A 330 -16.57 -4.34 -11.85
CA PHE A 330 -15.29 -4.85 -11.35
C PHE A 330 -14.78 -6.03 -12.19
N ASP A 331 -13.51 -5.98 -12.58
CA ASP A 331 -12.83 -7.11 -13.23
C ASP A 331 -12.21 -7.98 -12.13
N GLU A 332 -12.89 -9.09 -11.81
CA GLU A 332 -12.44 -10.05 -10.78
C GLU A 332 -11.09 -10.70 -11.09
N ARG A 333 -10.71 -10.81 -12.37
CA ARG A 333 -9.43 -11.40 -12.74
C ARG A 333 -8.28 -10.43 -12.48
N ARG A 334 -8.47 -9.16 -12.85
CA ARG A 334 -7.46 -8.11 -12.68
C ARG A 334 -7.45 -7.52 -11.27
N GLY A 335 -8.58 -7.58 -10.56
CA GLY A 335 -8.78 -6.92 -9.28
C GLY A 335 -8.81 -5.40 -9.42
N THR A 336 -9.56 -4.89 -10.40
CA THR A 336 -9.64 -3.46 -10.76
C THR A 336 -11.06 -3.07 -11.14
N ILE A 337 -11.42 -1.80 -10.96
CA ILE A 337 -12.65 -1.25 -11.56
C ILE A 337 -12.53 -1.32 -13.09
N ARG A 338 -13.57 -1.78 -13.79
CA ARG A 338 -13.59 -1.78 -15.26
C ARG A 338 -13.54 -0.35 -15.76
N ASN A 339 -12.54 -0.04 -16.60
CA ASN A 339 -12.32 1.33 -17.08
C ASN A 339 -11.65 1.37 -18.46
N GLU A 340 -11.86 2.49 -19.16
CA GLU A 340 -11.15 2.88 -20.36
C GLU A 340 -10.44 4.22 -20.12
N GLY A 341 -9.10 4.20 -20.07
CA GLY A 341 -8.28 5.38 -19.82
C GLY A 341 -8.43 6.03 -18.43
N GLY A 342 -9.36 5.54 -17.60
CA GLY A 342 -9.74 6.11 -16.31
C GLY A 342 -11.25 6.40 -16.20
N ARG A 343 -11.99 6.45 -17.33
CA ARG A 343 -13.46 6.49 -17.31
C ARG A 343 -13.98 5.12 -16.93
N VAL A 344 -14.83 5.03 -15.92
CA VAL A 344 -15.44 3.75 -15.52
C VAL A 344 -16.40 3.30 -16.62
N VAL A 345 -16.41 2.00 -16.93
CA VAL A 345 -17.30 1.42 -17.95
C VAL A 345 -18.15 0.31 -17.35
N HIS A 346 -19.43 0.28 -17.71
CA HIS A 346 -20.36 -0.78 -17.34
C HIS A 346 -20.04 -2.10 -18.06
N ASP A 347 -20.82 -3.15 -17.78
CA ASP A 347 -20.57 -4.46 -18.38
C ASP A 347 -20.81 -4.51 -19.90
N ASP A 348 -21.61 -3.58 -20.42
CA ASP A 348 -21.84 -3.36 -21.85
C ASP A 348 -20.80 -2.42 -22.50
N ASP A 349 -19.69 -2.17 -21.80
CA ASP A 349 -18.58 -1.29 -22.18
C ASP A 349 -18.98 0.18 -22.43
N LYS A 350 -20.17 0.60 -21.98
CA LYS A 350 -20.56 2.01 -22.02
C LYS A 350 -19.96 2.78 -20.84
N PRO A 351 -19.51 4.05 -21.03
CA PRO A 351 -19.02 4.88 -19.95
C PRO A 351 -20.10 5.17 -18.89
N ALA A 352 -19.74 5.03 -17.62
CA ALA A 352 -20.50 5.50 -16.49
C ALA A 352 -20.34 7.02 -16.36
N ALA A 353 -21.44 7.76 -16.56
CA ALA A 353 -21.41 9.22 -16.62
C ALA A 353 -20.89 9.83 -15.30
N GLY A 354 -19.84 10.67 -15.39
CA GLY A 354 -19.26 11.34 -14.22
C GLY A 354 -18.45 10.43 -13.29
N VAL A 355 -18.17 9.17 -13.68
CA VAL A 355 -17.48 8.20 -12.81
C VAL A 355 -16.11 7.83 -13.38
N TYR A 356 -15.07 7.99 -12.57
CA TYR A 356 -13.68 7.79 -12.95
C TYR A 356 -12.93 6.98 -11.89
N CYS A 357 -11.76 6.47 -12.25
CA CYS A 357 -10.86 5.81 -11.31
C CYS A 357 -9.40 6.12 -11.62
N ALA A 358 -8.53 6.10 -10.60
CA ALA A 358 -7.11 6.38 -10.71
C ALA A 358 -6.28 5.52 -9.75
N GLY A 359 -5.00 5.31 -10.07
CA GLY A 359 -4.07 4.55 -9.25
C GLY A 359 -4.25 3.04 -9.36
N TRP A 360 -4.00 2.32 -8.27
CA TRP A 360 -4.01 0.86 -8.29
C TRP A 360 -5.39 0.25 -8.54
N ILE A 361 -6.48 0.90 -8.13
CA ILE A 361 -7.84 0.41 -8.45
C ILE A 361 -8.13 0.46 -9.97
N LYS A 362 -7.44 1.34 -10.71
CA LYS A 362 -7.52 1.47 -12.18
C LYS A 362 -6.58 0.51 -12.91
N ARG A 363 -5.30 0.48 -12.49
CA ARG A 363 -4.20 -0.18 -13.24
C ARG A 363 -3.79 -1.54 -12.68
N GLY A 364 -4.22 -1.87 -11.47
CA GLY A 364 -3.69 -2.96 -10.66
C GLY A 364 -2.52 -2.50 -9.78
N PRO A 365 -2.16 -3.30 -8.76
CA PRO A 365 -1.23 -2.91 -7.71
C PRO A 365 0.25 -3.06 -8.11
N THR A 366 0.63 -2.28 -9.12
CA THR A 366 2.02 -2.23 -9.61
C THR A 366 2.47 -0.78 -9.78
N GLY A 367 3.78 -0.57 -9.68
CA GLY A 367 4.42 0.74 -9.77
C GLY A 367 4.60 1.43 -8.43
N ILE A 368 5.54 2.37 -8.41
CA ILE A 368 5.93 3.16 -7.23
C ILE A 368 5.00 4.37 -7.06
N ILE A 369 5.18 5.12 -5.95
CA ILE A 369 4.41 6.33 -5.61
C ILE A 369 4.30 7.27 -6.82
N GLY A 370 5.43 7.57 -7.48
CA GLY A 370 5.49 8.51 -8.62
C GLY A 370 4.73 8.05 -9.86
N THR A 371 4.55 6.73 -10.07
CA THR A 371 3.78 6.21 -11.20
C THR A 371 2.31 6.66 -11.15
N ASN A 372 1.77 6.83 -9.94
CA ASN A 372 0.39 7.26 -9.75
C ASN A 372 0.15 8.72 -10.14
N LYS A 373 1.19 9.56 -10.19
CA LYS A 373 1.05 10.97 -10.58
C LYS A 373 0.58 11.09 -12.03
N LYS A 374 1.32 10.47 -12.95
CA LYS A 374 1.00 10.48 -14.39
C LYS A 374 -0.39 9.91 -14.64
N ASP A 375 -0.68 8.76 -14.04
CA ASP A 375 -1.96 8.06 -14.19
C ASP A 375 -3.17 8.85 -13.66
N ALA A 376 -3.03 9.52 -12.52
CA ALA A 376 -4.07 10.40 -11.99
C ALA A 376 -4.29 11.61 -12.88
N THR A 377 -3.21 12.24 -13.39
CA THR A 377 -3.30 13.35 -14.35
C THR A 377 -4.00 12.96 -15.64
N GLU A 378 -3.70 11.77 -16.19
CA GLU A 378 -4.39 11.25 -17.39
C GLU A 378 -5.89 11.06 -17.13
N THR A 379 -6.26 10.54 -15.97
CA THR A 379 -7.68 10.37 -15.57
C THR A 379 -8.39 11.72 -15.48
N VAL A 380 -7.76 12.70 -14.82
CA VAL A 380 -8.33 14.05 -14.67
C VAL A 380 -8.44 14.76 -16.02
N ALA A 381 -7.49 14.55 -16.95
CA ALA A 381 -7.59 15.11 -18.29
C ALA A 381 -8.86 14.63 -19.03
N LEU A 382 -9.24 13.36 -18.88
CA LEU A 382 -10.48 12.81 -19.43
C LEU A 382 -11.72 13.39 -18.74
N LEU A 383 -11.67 13.60 -17.42
CA LEU A 383 -12.76 14.28 -16.69
C LEU A 383 -12.95 15.71 -17.22
N LEU A 384 -11.87 16.48 -17.37
CA LEU A 384 -11.93 17.85 -17.89
C LEU A 384 -12.34 17.90 -19.37
N GLU A 385 -12.05 16.87 -20.15
CA GLU A 385 -12.63 16.70 -21.49
C GLU A 385 -14.14 16.52 -21.44
N ASP A 386 -14.64 15.67 -20.54
CA ASP A 386 -16.07 15.44 -20.37
C ASP A 386 -16.81 16.70 -19.88
N VAL A 387 -16.15 17.53 -19.09
CA VAL A 387 -16.65 18.87 -18.72
C VAL A 387 -16.74 19.79 -19.94
N ARG A 388 -15.67 19.89 -20.74
CA ARG A 388 -15.64 20.74 -21.94
C ARG A 388 -16.69 20.34 -22.98
N GLU A 389 -16.96 19.05 -23.09
CA GLU A 389 -17.99 18.51 -23.98
C GLU A 389 -19.41 18.56 -23.37
N GLY A 390 -19.53 19.03 -22.12
CA GLY A 390 -20.80 19.15 -21.42
C GLY A 390 -21.44 17.81 -21.05
N ARG A 391 -20.65 16.73 -20.99
CA ARG A 391 -21.03 15.43 -20.44
C ARG A 391 -21.06 15.43 -18.91
N VAL A 392 -20.24 16.28 -18.29
CA VAL A 392 -20.27 16.60 -16.85
C VAL A 392 -20.58 18.08 -16.69
N ARG A 393 -21.58 18.41 -15.87
CA ARG A 393 -22.01 19.79 -15.60
C ARG A 393 -22.40 19.92 -14.14
N HIS A 394 -22.24 21.11 -13.60
CA HIS A 394 -22.68 21.42 -12.25
C HIS A 394 -24.20 21.28 -12.13
N ARG A 395 -24.66 20.65 -11.05
CA ARG A 395 -26.08 20.59 -10.67
C ARG A 395 -26.33 21.46 -9.43
N GLU A 396 -27.42 22.22 -9.40
CA GLU A 396 -27.70 23.19 -8.33
C GLU A 396 -27.87 22.54 -6.93
N ASP A 397 -28.31 21.28 -6.88
CA ASP A 397 -28.51 20.50 -5.66
C ASP A 397 -27.22 19.83 -5.14
N VAL A 398 -26.12 19.91 -5.89
CA VAL A 398 -24.80 19.40 -5.51
C VAL A 398 -24.06 20.46 -4.70
N THR A 399 -24.13 20.34 -3.36
CA THR A 399 -23.54 21.31 -2.41
C THR A 399 -22.77 20.61 -1.29
N ALA A 400 -21.87 21.35 -0.62
CA ALA A 400 -21.18 20.87 0.58
C ALA A 400 -22.17 20.51 1.70
N ASP A 401 -23.19 21.34 1.90
CA ASP A 401 -24.22 21.17 2.92
C ASP A 401 -25.03 19.88 2.70
N ALA A 402 -25.30 19.50 1.44
CA ALA A 402 -26.01 18.25 1.14
C ALA A 402 -25.19 17.01 1.55
N VAL A 403 -23.86 17.07 1.41
CA VAL A 403 -22.95 16.01 1.86
C VAL A 403 -22.95 15.93 3.38
N GLU A 404 -22.77 17.06 4.06
CA GLU A 404 -22.75 17.11 5.53
C GLU A 404 -24.09 16.68 6.14
N ALA A 405 -25.22 17.11 5.56
CA ALA A 405 -26.55 16.68 5.97
C ALA A 405 -26.73 15.16 5.82
N THR A 406 -26.28 14.58 4.70
CA THR A 406 -26.34 13.12 4.49
C THR A 406 -25.51 12.35 5.52
N LEU A 407 -24.32 12.85 5.85
CA LEU A 407 -23.46 12.23 6.87
C LEU A 407 -24.09 12.36 8.28
N ALA A 408 -24.63 13.53 8.60
CA ALA A 408 -25.29 13.81 9.88
C ALA A 408 -26.55 12.94 10.08
N ASP A 409 -27.39 12.82 9.05
CA ASP A 409 -28.59 11.97 9.07
C ASP A 409 -28.26 10.49 9.33
N ARG A 410 -27.05 10.06 8.95
CA ARG A 410 -26.54 8.71 9.17
C ARG A 410 -25.72 8.57 10.45
N GLY A 411 -25.54 9.64 11.22
CA GLY A 411 -24.72 9.65 12.43
C GLY A 411 -23.23 9.42 12.17
N VAL A 412 -22.74 9.71 10.96
CA VAL A 412 -21.34 9.51 10.59
C VAL A 412 -20.50 10.66 11.13
N ARG A 413 -19.46 10.32 11.89
CA ARG A 413 -18.55 11.29 12.52
C ARG A 413 -17.36 11.56 11.61
N ALA A 414 -17.51 12.47 10.65
CA ALA A 414 -16.43 12.82 9.74
C ALA A 414 -15.28 13.54 10.47
N VAL A 415 -14.05 13.19 10.12
CA VAL A 415 -12.82 13.86 10.55
C VAL A 415 -12.38 14.80 9.45
N PHE A 416 -12.51 16.10 9.69
CA PHE A 416 -12.02 17.13 8.77
C PHE A 416 -10.49 17.27 8.85
N TYR A 417 -9.91 18.05 7.94
CA TYR A 417 -8.45 18.19 7.84
C TYR A 417 -7.82 18.73 9.13
N GLU A 418 -8.52 19.61 9.84
CA GLU A 418 -8.11 20.15 11.15
C GLU A 418 -8.02 19.04 12.21
N GLY A 419 -8.98 18.10 12.20
CA GLY A 419 -8.95 16.92 13.07
C GLY A 419 -7.75 16.03 12.75
N TRP A 420 -7.46 15.82 11.46
CA TRP A 420 -6.23 15.14 11.05
C TRP A 420 -4.96 15.87 11.55
N THR A 421 -4.88 17.19 11.42
CA THR A 421 -3.71 17.94 11.91
C THR A 421 -3.50 17.77 13.42
N GLY A 422 -4.57 17.65 14.19
CA GLY A 422 -4.50 17.35 15.62
C GLY A 422 -3.91 15.97 15.94
N ILE A 423 -4.31 14.93 15.18
CA ILE A 423 -3.68 13.61 15.25
C ILE A 423 -2.19 13.74 14.93
N ASP A 424 -1.86 14.38 13.80
CA ASP A 424 -0.49 14.48 13.30
C ASP A 424 0.45 15.21 14.28
N GLU A 425 -0.02 16.28 14.91
CA GLU A 425 0.72 17.01 15.94
C GLU A 425 0.99 16.17 17.19
N LEU A 426 -0.03 15.45 17.68
CA LEU A 426 0.11 14.60 18.85
C LEU A 426 1.15 13.49 18.61
N GLU A 427 1.07 12.83 17.44
CA GLU A 427 2.00 11.76 17.07
C GLU A 427 3.44 12.27 16.94
N ARG A 428 3.65 13.42 16.29
CA ARG A 428 4.97 14.04 16.14
C ARG A 428 5.55 14.46 17.49
N ALA A 429 4.74 15.09 18.35
CA ALA A 429 5.16 15.49 19.70
C ALA A 429 5.51 14.29 20.59
N ALA A 430 4.85 13.15 20.40
CA ALA A 430 5.22 11.90 21.07
C ALA A 430 6.56 11.35 20.54
N GLY A 431 6.78 11.39 19.22
CA GLY A 431 8.03 10.97 18.57
C GLY A 431 9.24 11.80 18.99
N GLU A 432 9.10 13.13 19.05
CA GLU A 432 10.19 14.05 19.39
C GLU A 432 10.82 13.72 20.75
N LYS A 433 10.01 13.34 21.75
CA LYS A 433 10.47 12.93 23.09
C LYS A 433 11.36 11.68 23.07
N LEU A 434 11.26 10.87 22.03
CA LEU A 434 11.97 9.60 21.85
C LEU A 434 13.01 9.67 20.71
N GLY A 435 13.22 10.83 20.08
CA GLY A 435 14.10 10.95 18.92
C GLY A 435 13.57 10.28 17.64
N ARG A 436 12.25 10.10 17.54
CA ARG A 436 11.56 9.47 16.40
C ARG A 436 10.79 10.51 15.58
N PRO A 437 10.54 10.28 14.28
CA PRO A 437 9.72 11.19 13.47
C PRO A 437 8.30 11.38 14.01
N ARG A 438 7.73 10.30 14.58
CA ARG A 438 6.44 10.26 15.25
C ARG A 438 6.28 8.95 16.03
N VAL A 439 5.35 8.91 16.99
CA VAL A 439 4.75 7.67 17.50
C VAL A 439 3.30 7.66 17.05
N LYS A 440 2.92 6.68 16.23
CA LYS A 440 1.57 6.63 15.66
C LYS A 440 0.55 6.27 16.74
N LEU A 441 -0.62 6.91 16.69
CA LEU A 441 -1.82 6.41 17.37
C LEU A 441 -2.33 5.18 16.63
N ARG A 442 -2.73 4.17 17.39
CA ARG A 442 -2.88 2.79 16.90
C ARG A 442 -4.30 2.30 16.99
N THR A 443 -5.14 2.88 17.84
CA THR A 443 -6.55 2.47 17.91
C THR A 443 -7.48 3.49 17.27
N TRP A 444 -8.67 3.03 16.87
CA TRP A 444 -9.73 3.92 16.39
C TRP A 444 -10.08 4.98 17.45
N ASP A 445 -10.24 4.58 18.71
CA ASP A 445 -10.57 5.49 19.81
C ASP A 445 -9.48 6.55 20.02
N GLU A 446 -8.20 6.16 20.02
CA GLU A 446 -7.09 7.11 20.15
C GLU A 446 -7.10 8.16 19.03
N LEU A 447 -7.31 7.70 17.78
CA LEU A 447 -7.34 8.57 16.60
C LEU A 447 -8.53 9.55 16.65
N LEU A 448 -9.72 9.06 17.00
CA LEU A 448 -10.93 9.88 17.06
C LEU A 448 -10.88 10.88 18.22
N ASP A 449 -10.44 10.46 19.41
CA ASP A 449 -10.23 11.34 20.56
C ASP A 449 -9.24 12.47 20.23
N ALA A 450 -8.15 12.15 19.53
CA ALA A 450 -7.15 13.14 19.14
C ALA A 450 -7.71 14.14 18.10
N ALA A 451 -8.49 13.67 17.12
CA ALA A 451 -9.13 14.53 16.14
C ALA A 451 -10.13 15.51 16.77
N GLU A 452 -10.87 15.07 17.78
CA GLU A 452 -11.89 15.89 18.45
C GLU A 452 -11.33 16.99 19.33
N ARG A 453 -10.21 16.73 20.03
CA ARG A 453 -9.57 17.72 20.92
C ARG A 453 -9.22 19.01 20.18
N VAL A 454 -8.81 18.90 18.92
CA VAL A 454 -8.45 20.06 18.09
C VAL A 454 -9.68 20.72 17.48
N ALA A 455 -10.72 19.96 17.11
CA ALA A 455 -11.99 20.51 16.63
C ALA A 455 -12.70 21.39 17.70
N GLN A 456 -12.48 21.12 18.99
CA GLN A 456 -13.00 21.92 20.11
C GLN A 456 -12.14 23.15 20.44
N THR A 457 -10.99 23.34 19.77
CA THR A 457 -10.04 24.42 20.03
C THR A 457 -9.85 25.25 18.75
N PRO A 458 -10.84 26.06 18.32
CA PRO A 458 -10.73 27.50 18.55
C PRO A 458 -12.08 28.28 18.62
N ALA A 459 -12.41 28.80 19.80
CA ALA A 459 -13.36 29.94 19.95
C ALA A 459 -12.96 30.95 21.06
N GLU A 460 -12.04 30.62 21.97
CA GLU A 460 -11.67 31.51 23.09
C GLU A 460 -10.46 32.42 22.82
N ALA A 461 -9.72 32.24 21.73
CA ALA A 461 -8.50 33.00 21.45
C ALA A 461 -8.69 34.29 20.61
N LEU A 462 -9.94 34.67 20.27
CA LEU A 462 -10.24 35.90 19.52
C LEU A 462 -11.14 36.89 20.29
N SER A 463 -11.36 36.67 21.59
CA SER A 463 -12.06 37.62 22.46
C SER A 463 -11.12 38.22 23.51
N GLU A 464 -10.08 38.93 23.08
CA GLU A 464 -9.56 40.05 23.89
C GLU A 464 -10.09 41.37 23.31
N PRO A 465 -11.04 42.04 23.98
CA PRO A 465 -11.38 43.41 23.64
C PRO A 465 -10.26 44.32 24.16
N GLY A 466 -9.78 45.19 23.27
CA GLY A 466 -8.68 46.09 23.54
C GLY A 466 -8.83 46.92 24.82
N ARG A 467 -7.68 47.29 25.36
CA ARG A 467 -7.49 48.51 26.15
C ARG A 467 -6.21 49.20 25.73
#